data_AF-A0A024G7Q8-F1
#
_entry.id   AF-A0A024G7Q8-F1
#
_cell.length_a   1.000
_cell.length_b   1.000
_cell.length_c   1.000
_cell.angle_alpha   90.00
_cell.angle_beta   90.00
_cell.angle_gamma   90.00
#
_symmetry.space_group_name_H-M   'P 1'
#
loop_
_entity.id
_entity.type
_entity.pdbx_description
1 polymer ?
#
loop_
_entity_poly.entity_id
_entity_poly.type
_entity_poly.pdbx_seq_one_letter_code
_entity_poly.pdbx_strand_id
1 'polypeptide(L)'
;MQIPDEDAVKPEDWLDDEPETIDDPSSELPEDWDTEEDGDWIPPQIPNPKCEKVSGCGEWKRPTKSNPEFKGKWKAPIIDNPAYRGEWAPRKITNPAFFVDENPARMDPISAVGLEIWTMSEGITFDNFYIAHNVDKAFEFGKLTWAPKFKLESAAAKESEPKLEDNYYLGRALEVLFHLIGLVSSDPLYAVIGAGLISLLSALGLSFCFRRIYSKKANTKKDDPKPTEVTKPEEKTDDKASTSEEHKMKLRQRKKAPQTKDD
;
A
#
# COMPACT_ATOMS: atom_id res chain seq x y z
N MET A 1 10.81 -20.56 34.66
CA MET A 1 11.16 -19.42 33.78
C MET A 1 10.93 -18.11 34.50
N GLN A 2 9.73 -17.88 35.02
CA GLN A 2 9.43 -16.71 35.83
C GLN A 2 8.88 -17.15 37.19
N ILE A 3 9.05 -16.31 38.20
CA ILE A 3 8.50 -16.47 39.56
C ILE A 3 7.61 -15.26 39.85
N PRO A 4 6.58 -15.40 40.70
CA PRO A 4 5.81 -14.24 41.15
C PRO A 4 6.75 -13.23 41.83
N ASP A 5 6.58 -11.95 41.52
CA ASP A 5 7.37 -10.89 42.14
C ASP A 5 6.77 -10.50 43.49
N GLU A 6 7.31 -11.02 44.59
CA GLU A 6 6.83 -10.74 45.96
C GLU A 6 6.93 -9.26 46.36
N ASP A 7 7.80 -8.50 45.71
CA ASP A 7 8.02 -7.08 45.98
C ASP A 7 6.94 -6.18 45.35
N ALA A 8 6.17 -6.71 44.40
CA ALA A 8 5.07 -5.97 43.77
C ALA A 8 3.88 -5.83 44.72
N VAL A 9 3.46 -4.59 44.97
CA VAL A 9 2.26 -4.28 45.76
C VAL A 9 1.13 -3.95 44.79
N LYS A 10 -0.07 -4.43 45.10
CA LYS A 10 -1.27 -4.10 44.35
C LYS A 10 -1.61 -2.61 44.52
N PRO A 11 -1.89 -1.87 43.43
CA PRO A 11 -2.33 -0.47 43.51
C PRO A 11 -3.64 -0.32 44.31
N GLU A 12 -3.76 0.76 45.06
CA GLU A 12 -4.95 1.04 45.91
C GLU A 12 -6.20 1.37 45.08
N ASP A 13 -6.03 1.84 43.85
CA ASP A 13 -7.08 2.22 42.90
C ASP A 13 -7.52 1.07 41.97
N TRP A 14 -7.05 -0.15 42.22
CA TRP A 14 -7.40 -1.33 41.42
C TRP A 14 -8.83 -1.81 41.67
N LEU A 15 -9.61 -2.02 40.61
CA LEU A 15 -11.01 -2.44 40.69
C LEU A 15 -11.16 -3.96 40.46
N ASP A 16 -11.23 -4.77 41.53
CA ASP A 16 -11.35 -6.24 41.39
C ASP A 16 -12.71 -6.71 40.87
N ASP A 17 -13.77 -6.00 41.23
CA ASP A 17 -15.15 -6.42 40.98
C ASP A 17 -15.63 -6.06 39.56
N GLU A 18 -14.87 -5.25 38.81
CA GLU A 18 -15.22 -4.82 37.45
C GLU A 18 -14.40 -5.61 36.42
N PRO A 19 -15.00 -6.12 35.34
CA PRO A 19 -14.27 -6.84 34.31
C PRO A 19 -13.38 -5.91 33.49
N GLU A 20 -12.27 -6.43 32.99
CA GLU A 20 -11.30 -5.70 32.14
C GLU A 20 -11.92 -5.31 30.78
N THR A 21 -12.77 -6.19 30.25
CA THR A 21 -13.53 -5.97 29.01
C THR A 21 -15.03 -6.07 29.27
N ILE A 22 -15.80 -5.31 28.49
CA ILE A 22 -17.27 -5.38 28.45
C ILE A 22 -17.72 -5.63 27.02
N ASP A 23 -18.92 -6.19 26.87
CA ASP A 23 -19.60 -6.29 25.57
C ASP A 23 -19.80 -4.88 24.99
N ASP A 24 -19.52 -4.70 23.71
CA ASP A 24 -19.74 -3.42 23.03
C ASP A 24 -21.24 -3.08 23.01
N PRO A 25 -21.69 -2.02 23.72
CA PRO A 25 -23.10 -1.63 23.75
C PRO A 25 -23.59 -1.05 22.43
N SER A 26 -22.69 -0.74 21.50
CA SER A 26 -23.01 -0.22 20.16
C SER A 26 -23.08 -1.32 19.10
N SER A 27 -22.76 -2.56 19.45
CA SER A 27 -22.83 -3.69 18.53
C SER A 27 -24.25 -4.26 18.48
N GLU A 28 -24.80 -4.30 17.27
CA GLU A 28 -26.09 -4.92 16.98
C GLU A 28 -25.89 -6.19 16.14
N LEU A 29 -26.79 -7.15 16.30
CA LEU A 29 -26.81 -8.37 15.49
C LEU A 29 -27.01 -8.01 14.01
N PRO A 30 -26.12 -8.45 13.10
CA PRO A 30 -26.32 -8.26 11.67
C PRO A 30 -27.63 -8.91 11.18
N GLU A 31 -28.31 -8.28 10.22
CA GLU A 31 -29.58 -8.78 9.67
C GLU A 31 -29.42 -10.12 8.91
N ASP A 32 -28.19 -10.45 8.49
CA ASP A 32 -27.83 -11.70 7.81
C ASP A 32 -27.27 -12.79 8.72
N TRP A 33 -27.24 -12.58 10.05
CA TRP A 33 -26.74 -13.57 11.00
C TRP A 33 -27.75 -14.70 11.22
N ASP A 34 -27.35 -15.93 10.94
CA ASP A 34 -28.20 -17.11 11.17
C ASP A 34 -27.71 -17.89 12.39
N THR A 35 -28.51 -17.97 13.45
CA THR A 35 -28.12 -18.69 14.67
C THR A 35 -27.99 -20.20 14.47
N GLU A 36 -28.65 -20.79 13.46
CA GLU A 36 -28.57 -22.22 13.15
C GLU A 36 -27.28 -22.56 12.36
N GLU A 37 -26.84 -21.68 11.46
CA GLU A 37 -25.66 -21.90 10.60
C GLU A 37 -24.37 -21.25 11.18
N ASP A 38 -24.45 -20.04 11.75
CA ASP A 38 -23.33 -19.25 12.28
C ASP A 38 -23.14 -19.39 13.81
N GLY A 39 -24.16 -19.90 14.53
CA GLY A 39 -24.16 -20.12 15.98
C GLY A 39 -24.60 -18.90 16.81
N ASP A 40 -24.47 -19.01 18.14
CA ASP A 40 -24.81 -17.92 19.07
C ASP A 40 -23.93 -16.70 18.82
N TRP A 41 -24.55 -15.56 18.52
CA TRP A 41 -23.84 -14.31 18.33
C TRP A 41 -23.30 -13.77 19.66
N ILE A 42 -22.01 -13.44 19.68
CA ILE A 42 -21.33 -12.86 20.84
C ILE A 42 -20.82 -11.47 20.43
N PRO A 43 -21.22 -10.41 21.13
CA PRO A 43 -20.75 -9.07 20.82
C PRO A 43 -19.22 -8.95 20.98
N PRO A 44 -18.56 -8.11 20.16
CA PRO A 44 -17.15 -7.84 20.32
C PRO A 44 -16.88 -7.25 21.71
N GLN A 45 -15.78 -7.68 22.32
CA GLN A 45 -15.33 -7.19 23.62
C GLN A 45 -14.57 -5.88 23.45
N ILE A 46 -14.97 -4.83 24.19
CA ILE A 46 -14.27 -3.55 24.26
C ILE A 46 -13.65 -3.34 25.64
N PRO A 47 -12.55 -2.57 25.76
CA PRO A 47 -12.00 -2.20 27.06
C PRO A 47 -13.04 -1.45 27.90
N ASN A 48 -13.19 -1.82 29.17
CA ASN A 48 -14.15 -1.16 30.06
C ASN A 48 -13.71 0.31 30.32
N PRO A 49 -14.54 1.32 29.97
CA PRO A 49 -14.18 2.74 30.16
C PRO A 49 -13.93 3.14 31.62
N LYS A 50 -14.43 2.37 32.59
CA LYS A 50 -14.12 2.58 34.01
C LYS A 50 -12.67 2.27 34.33
N CYS A 51 -12.06 1.35 33.58
CA CYS A 51 -10.70 0.85 33.77
C CYS A 51 -9.64 1.79 33.18
N GLU A 52 -10.01 2.63 32.23
CA GLU A 52 -9.10 3.65 31.66
C GLU A 52 -8.71 4.74 32.67
N LYS A 53 -9.54 4.96 33.70
CA LYS A 53 -9.35 6.02 34.71
C LYS A 53 -8.58 5.55 35.95
N VAL A 54 -8.28 4.25 36.04
CA VAL A 54 -7.63 3.60 37.18
C VAL A 54 -6.44 2.75 36.72
N SER A 55 -5.63 2.28 37.66
CA SER A 55 -4.45 1.45 37.36
C SER A 55 -4.77 0.07 36.76
N GLY A 56 -5.99 -0.44 36.93
CA GLY A 56 -6.45 -1.67 36.31
C GLY A 56 -7.75 -2.21 36.90
N CYS A 57 -8.29 -3.23 36.23
CA CYS A 57 -9.56 -3.88 36.57
C CYS A 57 -9.43 -5.40 36.52
N GLY A 58 -10.38 -6.09 37.15
CA GLY A 58 -10.46 -7.54 37.24
C GLY A 58 -9.56 -8.10 38.33
N GLU A 59 -9.42 -9.42 38.38
CA GLU A 59 -8.59 -10.07 39.41
C GLU A 59 -7.12 -9.66 39.26
N TRP A 60 -6.58 -8.92 40.23
CA TRP A 60 -5.17 -8.52 40.21
C TRP A 60 -4.25 -9.74 40.25
N LYS A 61 -3.50 -9.95 39.17
CA LYS A 61 -2.45 -10.97 39.10
C LYS A 61 -1.10 -10.32 39.32
N ARG A 62 -0.41 -10.76 40.36
CA ARG A 62 0.95 -10.32 40.69
C ARG A 62 1.85 -10.46 39.46
N PRO A 63 2.63 -9.43 39.10
CA PRO A 63 3.55 -9.52 37.97
C PRO A 63 4.60 -10.60 38.23
N THR A 64 5.08 -11.18 37.15
CA THR A 64 6.08 -12.25 37.20
C THR A 64 7.46 -11.66 36.91
N LYS A 65 8.46 -12.03 37.70
CA LYS A 65 9.88 -11.66 37.51
C LYS A 65 10.69 -12.85 37.01
N SER A 66 11.78 -12.58 36.30
CA SER A 66 12.71 -13.62 35.86
C SER A 66 13.25 -14.38 37.06
N ASN A 67 13.19 -15.72 37.03
CA ASN A 67 13.77 -16.55 38.09
C ASN A 67 15.30 -16.63 37.92
N PRO A 68 16.11 -16.08 38.84
CA PRO A 68 17.58 -16.10 38.73
C PRO A 68 18.17 -17.51 38.74
N GLU A 69 17.51 -18.45 39.41
CA GLU A 69 17.94 -19.85 39.52
C GLU A 69 17.57 -20.69 38.30
N PHE A 70 16.72 -20.16 37.40
CA PHE A 70 16.27 -20.91 36.23
C PHE A 70 17.32 -20.90 35.11
N LYS A 71 18.14 -21.95 35.06
CA LYS A 71 19.21 -22.15 34.06
C LYS A 71 18.73 -22.67 32.69
N GLY A 72 17.42 -22.69 32.45
CA GLY A 72 16.82 -23.30 31.27
C GLY A 72 16.63 -24.81 31.39
N LYS A 73 16.03 -25.42 30.36
CA LYS A 73 15.99 -26.89 30.26
C LYS A 73 17.40 -27.37 29.95
N TRP A 74 17.92 -28.29 30.76
CA TRP A 74 19.21 -28.92 30.49
C TRP A 74 19.18 -29.56 29.10
N LYS A 75 20.19 -29.28 28.28
CA LYS A 75 20.40 -29.90 26.97
C LYS A 75 21.73 -30.63 27.02
N ALA A 76 21.71 -31.92 26.71
CA ALA A 76 22.95 -32.69 26.56
C ALA A 76 23.81 -32.07 25.45
N PRO A 77 25.15 -32.06 25.59
CA PRO A 77 26.02 -31.67 24.50
C PRO A 77 25.79 -32.61 23.30
N ILE A 78 25.71 -32.03 22.11
CA ILE A 78 25.59 -32.80 20.87
C ILE A 78 26.95 -33.43 20.59
N ILE A 79 26.98 -34.77 20.52
CA ILE A 79 28.17 -35.55 20.18
C ILE A 79 27.96 -36.11 18.78
N ASP A 80 28.96 -35.97 17.92
CA ASP A 80 28.91 -36.53 16.57
C ASP A 80 28.75 -38.05 16.62
N ASN A 81 27.76 -38.57 15.89
CA ASN A 81 27.50 -39.99 15.84
C ASN A 81 28.55 -40.69 14.94
N PRO A 82 29.45 -41.54 15.48
CA PRO A 82 30.47 -42.22 14.68
C PRO A 82 29.89 -43.20 13.65
N ALA A 83 28.62 -43.60 13.79
CA ALA A 83 27.92 -44.44 12.84
C ALA A 83 27.18 -43.66 11.74
N TYR A 84 27.19 -42.32 11.77
CA TYR A 84 26.56 -41.50 10.74
C TYR A 84 27.35 -41.58 9.43
N ARG A 85 26.68 -42.04 8.35
CA ARG A 85 27.30 -42.27 7.03
C ARG A 85 27.08 -41.11 6.05
N GLY A 86 26.63 -39.96 6.55
CA GLY A 86 26.13 -38.86 5.73
C GLY A 86 24.65 -39.02 5.39
N GLU A 87 24.11 -38.03 4.70
CA GLU A 87 22.75 -38.10 4.16
C GLU A 87 22.70 -39.19 3.08
N TRP A 88 21.69 -40.05 3.17
CA TRP A 88 21.48 -41.06 2.15
C TRP A 88 21.16 -40.38 0.82
N ALA A 89 21.91 -40.72 -0.23
CA ALA A 89 21.63 -40.30 -1.59
C ALA A 89 21.43 -41.53 -2.48
N PRO A 90 20.47 -41.50 -3.42
CA PRO A 90 20.29 -42.60 -4.36
C PRO A 90 21.52 -42.75 -5.26
N ARG A 91 21.81 -43.99 -5.68
CA ARG A 91 22.91 -44.26 -6.61
C ARG A 91 22.59 -43.65 -7.97
N LYS A 92 23.53 -42.92 -8.56
CA LYS A 92 23.41 -42.42 -9.93
C LYS A 92 23.55 -43.59 -10.91
N ILE A 93 22.50 -43.86 -11.67
CA ILE A 93 22.45 -44.86 -12.73
C ILE A 93 22.51 -44.11 -14.07
N THR A 94 23.16 -44.68 -15.08
CA THR A 94 23.21 -44.10 -16.43
C THR A 94 21.83 -44.02 -17.04
N ASN A 95 21.43 -42.85 -17.53
CA ASN A 95 20.14 -42.66 -18.19
C ASN A 95 20.17 -43.27 -19.60
N PRO A 96 19.39 -44.33 -19.89
CA PRO A 96 19.35 -44.95 -21.22
C PRO A 96 18.75 -44.04 -22.31
N ALA A 97 17.97 -43.03 -21.91
CA ALA A 97 17.36 -42.04 -22.80
C ALA A 97 18.18 -40.75 -22.91
N PHE A 98 19.44 -40.75 -22.46
CA PHE A 98 20.31 -39.59 -22.63
C PHE A 98 20.62 -39.36 -24.12
N PHE A 99 20.38 -38.14 -24.58
CA PHE A 99 20.77 -37.69 -25.91
C PHE A 99 21.34 -36.29 -25.82
N VAL A 100 22.17 -35.93 -26.80
CA VAL A 100 22.71 -34.58 -26.98
C VAL A 100 22.18 -34.07 -28.30
N ASP A 101 21.50 -32.92 -28.27
CA ASP A 101 21.09 -32.21 -29.48
C ASP A 101 22.18 -31.23 -29.88
N GLU A 102 22.81 -31.47 -31.03
CA GLU A 102 23.83 -30.59 -31.59
C GLU A 102 23.23 -29.32 -32.23
N ASN A 103 21.95 -29.34 -32.60
CA ASN A 103 21.31 -28.27 -33.38
C ASN A 103 19.91 -27.90 -32.82
N PRO A 104 19.82 -27.41 -31.57
CA PRO A 104 18.54 -27.12 -30.90
C PRO A 104 17.71 -26.01 -31.58
N ALA A 105 18.33 -25.18 -32.41
CA ALA A 105 17.63 -24.14 -33.16
C ALA A 105 16.89 -24.67 -34.41
N ARG A 106 17.09 -25.95 -34.79
CA ARG A 106 16.44 -26.56 -35.96
C ARG A 106 15.07 -27.10 -35.57
N MET A 107 14.08 -26.22 -35.60
CA MET A 107 12.68 -26.56 -35.34
C MET A 107 11.98 -27.07 -36.62
N ASP A 108 10.88 -27.78 -36.45
CA ASP A 108 9.98 -28.11 -37.56
C ASP A 108 9.36 -26.84 -38.17
N PRO A 109 8.97 -26.87 -39.46
CA PRO A 109 8.42 -25.68 -40.13
C PRO A 109 7.19 -25.11 -39.42
N ILE A 110 7.23 -23.82 -39.11
CA ILE A 110 6.13 -23.08 -38.47
C ILE A 110 5.23 -22.48 -39.55
N SER A 111 3.92 -22.77 -39.50
CA SER A 111 2.95 -22.34 -40.53
C SER A 111 1.98 -21.26 -40.08
N ALA A 112 1.89 -20.97 -38.78
CA ALA A 112 0.92 -20.04 -38.24
C ALA A 112 1.51 -19.25 -37.05
N VAL A 113 0.96 -18.05 -36.83
CA VAL A 113 1.24 -17.22 -35.66
C VAL A 113 -0.07 -17.00 -34.91
N GLY A 114 -0.06 -17.33 -33.62
CA GLY A 114 -1.18 -17.12 -32.71
C GLY A 114 -0.75 -16.27 -31.52
N LEU A 115 -1.68 -15.47 -31.00
CA LEU A 115 -1.52 -14.72 -29.76
C LEU A 115 -2.43 -15.34 -28.71
N GLU A 116 -1.84 -16.01 -27.72
CA GLU A 116 -2.54 -16.53 -26.56
C GLU A 116 -2.10 -15.73 -25.34
N ILE A 117 -3.03 -14.97 -24.76
CA ILE A 117 -2.73 -14.04 -23.66
C ILE A 117 -3.85 -14.14 -22.62
N TRP A 118 -3.46 -14.26 -21.36
CA TRP A 118 -4.36 -14.08 -20.22
C TRP A 118 -4.20 -12.66 -19.68
N THR A 119 -5.26 -11.85 -19.72
CA THR A 119 -5.26 -10.47 -19.21
C THR A 119 -6.60 -10.10 -18.59
N MET A 120 -6.55 -9.30 -17.54
CA MET A 120 -7.71 -8.63 -16.94
C MET A 120 -7.87 -7.19 -17.45
N SER A 121 -6.86 -6.67 -18.15
CA SER A 121 -6.83 -5.30 -18.68
C SER A 121 -7.26 -5.26 -20.14
N GLU A 122 -8.15 -4.31 -20.46
CA GLU A 122 -8.59 -3.99 -21.82
C GLU A 122 -7.65 -2.97 -22.50
N GLY A 123 -7.83 -2.75 -23.80
CA GLY A 123 -7.11 -1.70 -24.55
C GLY A 123 -5.71 -2.06 -25.05
N ILE A 124 -5.32 -3.33 -24.99
CA ILE A 124 -4.03 -3.80 -25.53
C ILE A 124 -4.14 -3.94 -27.05
N THR A 125 -3.23 -3.27 -27.78
CA THR A 125 -3.16 -3.33 -29.24
C THR A 125 -1.84 -3.91 -29.69
N PHE A 126 -1.89 -4.79 -30.69
CA PHE A 126 -0.70 -5.37 -31.31
C PHE A 126 -0.68 -5.01 -32.79
N ASP A 127 0.45 -4.51 -33.26
CA ASP A 127 0.69 -4.21 -34.67
C ASP A 127 2.12 -4.60 -35.09
N ASN A 128 2.41 -4.49 -36.39
CA ASN A 128 3.77 -4.66 -36.94
C ASN A 128 4.41 -6.04 -36.74
N PHE A 129 3.67 -7.13 -36.95
CA PHE A 129 4.25 -8.48 -36.98
C PHE A 129 5.23 -8.64 -38.15
N TYR A 130 6.50 -8.95 -37.83
CA TYR A 130 7.55 -9.23 -38.81
C TYR A 130 8.12 -10.63 -38.59
N ILE A 131 8.05 -11.48 -39.62
CA ILE A 131 8.50 -12.88 -39.59
C ILE A 131 9.44 -13.10 -40.77
N ALA A 132 10.74 -13.18 -40.51
CA ALA A 132 11.76 -13.47 -41.52
C ALA A 132 13.05 -13.97 -40.87
N HIS A 133 14.01 -14.37 -41.70
CA HIS A 133 15.34 -14.86 -41.27
C HIS A 133 16.43 -13.78 -41.28
N ASN A 134 16.12 -12.52 -41.62
CA ASN A 134 17.11 -11.46 -41.74
C ASN A 134 16.88 -10.38 -40.68
N VAL A 135 17.91 -10.19 -39.85
CA VAL A 135 17.90 -9.26 -38.72
C VAL A 135 17.99 -7.80 -39.18
N ASP A 136 18.82 -7.49 -40.18
CA ASP A 136 18.99 -6.11 -40.68
C ASP A 136 17.69 -5.54 -41.24
N LYS A 137 16.95 -6.36 -41.99
CA LYS A 137 15.62 -6.00 -42.53
C LYS A 137 14.57 -5.82 -41.42
N ALA A 138 14.67 -6.58 -40.33
CA ALA A 138 13.82 -6.40 -39.16
C ALA A 138 14.05 -5.00 -38.53
N PHE A 139 15.31 -4.57 -38.43
CA PHE A 139 15.66 -3.24 -37.93
C PHE A 139 15.19 -2.12 -38.86
N GLU A 140 15.34 -2.30 -40.17
CA GLU A 140 14.80 -1.35 -41.16
C GLU A 140 13.28 -1.23 -41.05
N PHE A 141 12.57 -2.36 -40.95
CA PHE A 141 11.12 -2.38 -40.76
C PHE A 141 10.70 -1.66 -39.48
N GLY A 142 11.38 -1.90 -38.35
CA GLY A 142 11.11 -1.23 -37.08
C GLY A 142 11.39 0.28 -37.11
N LYS A 143 12.42 0.72 -37.85
CA LYS A 143 12.71 2.15 -38.07
C LYS A 143 11.63 2.85 -38.89
N LEU A 144 11.01 2.14 -39.84
CA LEU A 144 9.96 2.70 -40.70
C LEU A 144 8.59 2.71 -40.02
N THR A 145 8.29 1.72 -39.18
CA THR A 145 6.95 1.52 -38.59
C THR A 145 6.87 2.03 -37.15
N TRP A 146 7.55 1.36 -36.23
CA TRP A 146 7.48 1.65 -34.79
C TRP A 146 8.13 2.98 -34.42
N ALA A 147 9.33 3.27 -34.93
CA ALA A 147 10.08 4.47 -34.51
C ALA A 147 9.34 5.82 -34.73
N PRO A 148 8.66 6.09 -35.86
CA PRO A 148 7.88 7.32 -35.99
C PRO A 148 6.65 7.33 -35.09
N LYS A 149 5.92 6.21 -34.98
CA LYS A 149 4.75 6.06 -34.12
C LYS A 149 5.11 6.32 -32.65
N PHE A 150 6.16 5.67 -32.17
CA PHE A 150 6.65 5.81 -30.79
C PHE A 150 7.01 7.25 -30.44
N LYS A 151 7.63 8.00 -31.36
CA LYS A 151 7.96 9.42 -31.13
C LYS A 151 6.71 10.26 -30.93
N LEU A 152 5.67 10.03 -31.73
CA LEU A 152 4.40 10.75 -31.63
C LEU A 152 3.63 10.36 -30.37
N GLU A 153 3.52 9.06 -30.08
CA GLU A 153 2.84 8.55 -28.88
C GLU A 153 3.53 9.00 -27.59
N SER A 154 4.87 8.97 -27.56
CA SER A 154 5.63 9.44 -26.39
C SER A 154 5.48 10.95 -26.17
N ALA A 155 5.36 11.74 -27.24
CA ALA A 155 5.11 13.17 -27.12
C ALA A 155 3.68 13.45 -26.61
N ALA A 156 2.69 12.75 -27.17
CA ALA A 156 1.29 12.86 -26.74
C ALA A 156 1.10 12.41 -25.28
N ALA A 157 1.79 11.33 -24.87
CA ALA A 157 1.76 10.86 -23.48
C ALA A 157 2.28 11.93 -22.51
N LYS A 158 3.43 12.55 -22.81
CA LYS A 158 4.00 13.66 -22.00
C LYS A 158 3.11 14.90 -21.95
N GLU A 159 2.37 15.19 -23.02
CA GLU A 159 1.45 16.31 -23.05
C GLU A 159 0.17 16.03 -22.24
N SER A 160 -0.25 14.77 -22.19
CA SER A 160 -1.41 14.30 -21.41
C SER A 160 -1.11 14.07 -19.93
N GLU A 161 0.17 14.04 -19.53
CA GLU A 161 0.52 14.03 -18.12
C GLU A 161 -0.02 15.31 -17.45
N PRO A 162 -0.66 15.20 -16.27
CA PRO A 162 -1.12 16.37 -15.56
C PRO A 162 0.12 17.23 -15.24
N LYS A 163 0.24 18.37 -15.92
CA LYS A 163 1.24 19.38 -15.59
C LYS A 163 0.96 19.79 -14.15
N LEU A 164 1.78 19.31 -13.22
CA LEU A 164 1.78 19.81 -11.85
C LEU A 164 1.96 21.32 -11.98
N GLU A 165 0.97 22.11 -11.53
CA GLU A 165 1.10 23.55 -11.58
C GLU A 165 2.40 23.95 -10.87
N ASP A 166 3.27 24.66 -11.59
CA ASP A 166 4.59 25.10 -11.15
C ASP A 166 4.46 26.08 -9.97
N ASN A 167 4.16 25.57 -8.78
CA ASN A 167 4.55 26.23 -7.56
C ASN A 167 6.07 26.07 -7.45
N TYR A 168 6.78 27.01 -8.09
CA TYR A 168 8.24 27.13 -8.12
C TYR A 168 8.90 26.88 -6.75
N TYR A 169 8.24 27.31 -5.68
CA TYR A 169 8.68 27.10 -4.31
C TYR A 169 8.50 25.66 -3.79
N LEU A 170 7.41 25.00 -4.17
CA LEU A 170 7.10 23.63 -3.74
C LEU A 170 7.97 22.60 -4.47
N GLY A 171 8.13 22.76 -5.78
CA GLY A 171 9.01 21.89 -6.59
C GLY A 171 10.46 21.95 -6.14
N ARG A 172 10.98 23.17 -5.90
CA ARG A 172 12.36 23.37 -5.41
C ARG A 172 12.54 22.86 -3.98
N ALA A 173 11.53 22.96 -3.11
CA ALA A 173 11.57 22.40 -1.76
C ALA A 173 11.56 20.86 -1.78
N LEU A 174 10.78 20.25 -2.66
CA LEU A 174 10.71 18.79 -2.84
C LEU A 174 12.01 18.21 -3.40
N GLU A 175 12.66 18.86 -4.36
CA GLU A 175 13.97 18.43 -4.87
C GLU A 175 15.05 18.48 -3.79
N VAL A 176 15.11 19.57 -3.01
CA VAL A 176 16.07 19.71 -1.90
C VAL A 176 15.81 18.67 -0.81
N LEU A 177 14.54 18.36 -0.54
CA LEU A 177 14.17 17.31 0.41
C LEU A 177 14.58 15.92 -0.09
N PHE A 178 14.35 15.59 -1.36
CA PHE A 178 14.77 14.31 -1.95
C PHE A 178 16.30 14.14 -1.95
N HIS A 179 17.04 15.20 -2.27
CA HIS A 179 18.50 15.18 -2.17
C HIS A 179 19.00 15.02 -0.73
N LEU A 180 18.36 15.68 0.24
CA LEU A 180 18.68 15.49 1.66
C LEU A 180 18.37 14.06 2.12
N ILE A 181 17.22 13.49 1.73
CA ILE A 181 16.86 12.09 2.07
C ILE A 181 17.88 11.11 1.46
N GLY A 182 18.31 11.33 0.22
CA GLY A 182 19.35 10.53 -0.41
C GLY A 182 20.72 10.66 0.25
N LEU A 183 21.08 11.85 0.74
CA LEU A 183 22.33 12.07 1.47
C LEU A 183 22.32 11.41 2.85
N VAL A 184 21.15 11.39 3.51
CA VAL A 184 20.90 10.75 4.81
C VAL A 184 20.89 9.24 4.71
N SER A 185 20.40 8.67 3.60
CA SER A 185 20.45 7.22 3.37
C SER A 185 21.82 6.71 2.93
N SER A 186 22.72 7.60 2.50
CA SER A 186 24.08 7.26 2.08
C SER A 186 25.03 7.07 3.26
N ASP A 187 24.98 7.94 4.28
CA ASP A 187 25.73 7.75 5.53
C ASP A 187 24.98 8.27 6.77
N PRO A 188 24.97 7.50 7.89
CA PRO A 188 24.30 7.89 9.13
C PRO A 188 24.93 9.11 9.83
N LEU A 189 26.18 9.48 9.48
CA LEU A 189 26.85 10.68 10.01
C LEU A 189 26.24 11.97 9.44
N TYR A 190 25.86 11.98 8.16
CA TYR A 190 25.24 13.15 7.51
C TYR A 190 23.79 13.37 7.98
N ALA A 191 23.12 12.32 8.47
CA ALA A 191 21.82 12.42 9.14
C ALA A 191 21.85 13.33 10.38
N VAL A 192 22.90 13.20 11.20
CA VAL A 192 23.07 14.01 12.43
C VAL A 192 23.37 15.47 12.09
N ILE A 193 24.21 15.70 11.08
CA ILE A 193 24.55 17.06 10.60
C ILE A 193 23.33 17.74 9.98
N GLY A 194 22.57 17.02 9.15
CA GLY A 194 21.34 17.51 8.52
C GLY A 194 20.26 17.88 9.55
N ALA A 195 20.02 17.03 10.55
CA ALA A 195 19.09 17.32 11.64
C ALA A 195 19.51 18.55 12.45
N GLY A 196 20.81 18.72 12.70
CA GLY A 196 21.37 19.89 13.37
C GLY A 196 21.10 21.19 12.60
N LEU A 197 21.37 21.20 11.29
CA LEU A 197 21.14 22.39 10.44
C LEU A 197 19.66 22.77 10.33
N ILE A 198 18.76 21.79 10.24
CA ILE A 198 17.31 22.00 10.18
C ILE A 198 16.79 22.58 11.50
N SER A 199 17.28 22.09 12.64
CA SER A 199 16.91 22.61 13.97
C SER A 199 17.40 24.06 14.19
N LEU A 200 18.54 24.41 13.61
CA LEU A 200 19.14 25.73 13.73
C LEU A 200 18.44 26.76 12.82
N LEU A 201 18.06 26.35 11.62
CA LEU A 201 17.24 27.16 10.70
C LEU A 201 15.83 27.39 11.24
N SER A 202 15.21 26.39 11.86
CA SER A 202 13.88 26.56 12.47
C SER A 202 13.92 27.44 13.72
N ALA A 203 14.97 27.34 14.54
CA ALA A 203 15.19 28.22 15.69
C ALA A 203 15.44 29.68 15.27
N LEU A 204 16.21 29.90 14.20
CA LEU A 204 16.42 31.24 13.63
C LEU A 204 15.14 31.82 13.01
N GLY A 205 14.35 30.99 12.31
CA GLY A 205 13.05 31.38 11.77
C GLY A 205 12.04 31.77 12.84
N LEU A 206 11.94 30.98 13.91
CA LEU A 206 11.09 31.28 15.07
C LEU A 206 11.54 32.56 15.79
N SER A 207 12.84 32.77 15.99
CA SER A 207 13.39 34.01 16.57
C SER A 207 13.04 35.25 15.74
N PHE A 208 13.08 35.13 14.41
CA PHE A 208 12.68 36.20 13.50
C PHE A 208 11.16 36.47 13.53
N CYS A 209 10.34 35.43 13.67
CA CYS A 209 8.89 35.56 13.85
C CYS A 209 8.51 36.20 15.20
N PHE A 210 9.17 35.83 16.30
CA PHE A 210 8.94 36.43 17.62
C PHE A 210 9.33 37.92 17.68
N ARG A 211 10.43 38.31 17.00
CA ARG A 211 10.87 39.72 16.92
C ARG A 211 9.87 40.60 16.16
N ARG A 212 9.16 40.03 15.16
CA ARG A 212 8.15 40.72 14.35
C ARG A 212 6.82 40.91 15.08
N ILE A 213 6.48 40.00 16.00
CA ILE A 213 5.25 40.07 16.81
C ILE A 213 5.41 41.10 17.95
N TYR A 214 6.59 41.21 18.58
CA TYR A 214 6.83 42.19 19.66
C TYR A 214 6.86 43.65 19.19
N SER A 215 7.24 43.92 17.94
CA SER A 215 7.25 45.30 17.40
C SER A 215 5.85 45.86 17.11
N LYS A 216 4.82 45.02 17.00
CA LYS A 216 3.45 45.46 16.63
C LYS A 216 2.61 45.98 17.81
N LYS A 217 3.04 45.79 19.07
CA LYS A 217 2.27 46.21 20.26
C LYS A 217 2.50 47.68 20.69
N ALA A 218 3.38 48.43 20.00
CA ALA A 218 3.76 49.79 20.38
C ALA A 218 3.02 50.91 19.61
N ASN A 219 2.14 50.62 18.64
CA ASN A 219 1.40 51.65 17.92
C ASN A 219 -0.05 51.24 17.65
N THR A 220 -0.95 51.62 18.56
CA THR A 220 -2.39 51.71 18.28
C THR A 220 -2.86 53.12 18.64
N LYS A 221 -3.17 53.93 17.63
CA LYS A 221 -4.10 55.06 17.72
C LYS A 221 -5.03 55.05 16.51
N LYS A 222 -6.27 55.45 16.82
CA LYS A 222 -7.54 55.40 16.07
C LYS A 222 -7.50 56.20 14.77
N ASP A 223 -8.38 55.89 13.82
CA ASP A 223 -9.54 56.74 13.46
C ASP A 223 -10.34 56.13 12.26
N ASP A 224 -11.66 56.19 12.35
CA ASP A 224 -12.70 56.10 11.29
C ASP A 224 -13.60 57.36 11.47
N PRO A 225 -14.45 57.86 10.53
CA PRO A 225 -15.10 57.16 9.39
C PRO A 225 -15.36 57.96 8.05
N LYS A 226 -15.61 57.22 6.93
CA LYS A 226 -16.63 57.30 5.79
C LYS A 226 -16.90 58.69 5.05
N PRO A 227 -17.40 58.82 3.76
CA PRO A 227 -18.39 57.94 3.12
C PRO A 227 -18.57 57.73 1.57
N THR A 228 -19.22 56.59 1.27
CA THR A 228 -20.22 56.17 0.22
C THR A 228 -20.15 56.62 -1.26
N GLU A 229 -20.34 55.63 -2.16
CA GLU A 229 -21.39 55.67 -3.21
C GLU A 229 -21.88 54.25 -3.58
N VAL A 230 -23.15 54.16 -3.99
CA VAL A 230 -24.02 52.97 -4.13
C VAL A 230 -24.26 52.66 -5.60
N THR A 231 -24.30 51.38 -6.02
CA THR A 231 -25.32 50.88 -6.97
C THR A 231 -25.35 49.33 -7.10
N LYS A 232 -26.56 48.78 -6.95
CA LYS A 232 -27.13 47.50 -7.43
C LYS A 232 -28.44 47.92 -8.17
N PRO A 233 -29.13 47.19 -9.10
CA PRO A 233 -29.24 45.75 -9.42
C PRO A 233 -29.02 45.45 -10.94
N GLU A 234 -29.18 44.27 -11.55
CA GLU A 234 -30.35 43.37 -11.58
C GLU A 234 -30.08 42.11 -12.44
N GLU A 235 -31.04 41.20 -12.39
CA GLU A 235 -31.14 39.80 -12.82
C GLU A 235 -31.84 39.62 -14.19
N LYS A 236 -31.62 38.48 -14.88
CA LYS A 236 -32.48 37.79 -15.90
C LYS A 236 -31.71 36.54 -16.40
N THR A 237 -32.07 35.28 -16.14
CA THR A 237 -33.22 34.42 -16.52
C THR A 237 -33.31 34.00 -18.00
N ASP A 238 -33.76 32.74 -18.17
CA ASP A 238 -34.35 32.07 -19.34
C ASP A 238 -33.39 31.24 -20.24
N ASP A 239 -33.69 30.04 -20.76
CA ASP A 239 -34.68 28.97 -20.46
C ASP A 239 -34.41 27.77 -21.42
N LYS A 240 -34.73 26.53 -20.98
CA LYS A 240 -35.36 25.38 -21.71
C LYS A 240 -34.69 24.35 -22.66
N ALA A 241 -35.21 23.12 -22.44
CA ALA A 241 -35.58 21.98 -23.32
C ALA A 241 -34.52 20.88 -23.57
N SER A 242 -34.79 19.56 -23.57
CA SER A 242 -36.02 18.73 -23.46
C SER A 242 -35.66 17.24 -23.22
N THR A 243 -36.60 16.49 -22.65
CA THR A 243 -36.61 15.03 -22.36
C THR A 243 -37.10 14.15 -23.54
N SER A 244 -36.65 12.88 -23.53
CA SER A 244 -37.41 11.60 -23.69
C SER A 244 -37.11 10.63 -24.86
N GLU A 245 -37.14 9.35 -24.48
CA GLU A 245 -37.50 8.11 -25.21
C GLU A 245 -36.44 7.08 -25.66
N GLU A 246 -36.47 5.95 -24.92
CA GLU A 246 -36.59 4.56 -25.36
C GLU A 246 -35.98 4.13 -26.70
N HIS A 247 -35.00 3.22 -26.64
CA HIS A 247 -34.86 2.18 -27.65
C HIS A 247 -34.56 0.81 -27.02
N LYS A 248 -35.64 0.10 -26.66
CA LYS A 248 -35.68 -1.36 -26.51
C LYS A 248 -35.35 -2.00 -27.87
N MET A 249 -34.34 -2.88 -27.97
CA MET A 249 -34.50 -4.12 -28.74
C MET A 249 -33.39 -5.18 -28.48
N LYS A 250 -33.86 -6.28 -27.86
CA LYS A 250 -33.59 -7.69 -28.19
C LYS A 250 -32.23 -8.30 -27.84
N LEU A 251 -32.22 -8.82 -26.60
CA LEU A 251 -31.58 -10.08 -26.22
C LEU A 251 -31.92 -11.20 -27.23
N ARG A 252 -30.93 -11.70 -27.97
CA ARG A 252 -31.01 -12.99 -28.69
C ARG A 252 -30.24 -14.02 -27.88
N GLN A 253 -30.97 -14.82 -27.10
CA GLN A 253 -30.44 -16.01 -26.44
C GLN A 253 -30.06 -17.08 -27.49
N ARG A 254 -28.84 -17.61 -27.38
CA ARG A 254 -28.35 -18.75 -28.16
C ARG A 254 -29.09 -20.03 -27.77
N LYS A 255 -29.55 -20.79 -28.78
CA LYS A 255 -30.15 -22.13 -28.62
C LYS A 255 -29.10 -23.13 -28.13
N LYS A 256 -29.48 -23.92 -27.12
CA LYS A 256 -28.81 -25.15 -26.64
C LYS A 256 -28.84 -26.22 -27.74
N ALA A 257 -27.72 -26.92 -27.95
CA ALA A 257 -27.65 -28.15 -28.73
C ALA A 257 -28.16 -29.35 -27.89
N PRO A 258 -28.86 -30.33 -28.48
CA PRO A 258 -29.24 -31.54 -27.77
C PRO A 258 -28.11 -32.58 -27.78
N GLN A 259 -27.87 -33.19 -26.62
CA GLN A 259 -27.14 -34.45 -26.45
C GLN A 259 -28.10 -35.65 -26.59
N THR A 260 -27.49 -36.85 -26.62
CA THR A 260 -28.02 -38.23 -26.63
C THR A 260 -28.01 -38.89 -28.02
N LYS A 261 -27.59 -40.15 -28.21
CA LYS A 261 -27.57 -41.33 -27.33
C LYS A 261 -26.43 -42.30 -27.62
N ASP A 262 -26.12 -43.08 -26.58
CA ASP A 262 -25.49 -44.40 -26.61
C ASP A 262 -26.21 -45.37 -27.57
N ASP A 263 -25.40 -46.15 -28.30
CA ASP A 263 -25.61 -47.57 -28.68
C ASP A 263 -24.22 -48.18 -28.97
#